data_AF-A0A381W3I3-F1
#
_entry.id   AF-A0A381W3I3-F1
#
_cell.length_a   1.000
_cell.length_b   1.000
_cell.length_c   1.000
_cell.angle_alpha   90.00
_cell.angle_beta   90.00
_cell.angle_gamma   90.00
#
_symmetry.space_group_name_H-M   'P 1'
#
loop_
_entity.id
_entity.type
_entity.pdbx_description
1 polymer ?
#
loop_
_entity_poly.entity_id
_entity_poly.type
_entity_poly.pdbx_seq_one_letter_code
_entity_poly.pdbx_strand_id
1 'polypeptide(L)'
;MVRRIAGILVSLSLLVMGQALAQDVERGREVFQYWCAPCHDDGEARPGTVALQILYSGEKPALLEERTDLLPEYTKTIVRTGISIMPFYRKTEISDADLDALAAYLAP
;
A
#
# COMPACT_ATOMS: atom_id res chain seq x y z
N MET A 1 13.08 22.70 -45.10
CA MET A 1 13.48 22.89 -43.69
C MET A 1 12.31 22.54 -42.77
N VAL A 2 11.95 21.25 -42.65
CA VAL A 2 10.91 20.78 -41.72
C VAL A 2 11.31 19.38 -41.24
N ARG A 3 12.17 19.32 -40.24
CA ARG A 3 12.51 18.08 -39.53
C ARG A 3 13.09 18.52 -38.20
N ARG A 4 12.39 18.21 -37.09
CA ARG A 4 12.74 18.38 -35.65
C ARG A 4 11.64 19.09 -34.82
N ILE A 5 10.42 18.56 -34.77
CA ILE A 5 9.46 18.91 -33.70
C ILE A 5 8.90 17.66 -32.99
N ALA A 6 8.99 16.47 -33.61
CA ALA A 6 8.44 15.23 -33.05
C ALA A 6 9.17 14.66 -31.80
N GLY A 7 10.31 15.23 -31.38
CA GLY A 7 11.13 14.69 -30.28
C GLY A 7 10.83 15.25 -28.88
N ILE A 8 10.11 16.37 -28.76
CA ILE A 8 9.89 17.05 -27.47
C ILE A 8 8.60 16.56 -26.78
N LEU A 9 7.61 16.10 -27.55
CA LEU A 9 6.31 15.68 -27.01
C LEU A 9 6.35 14.32 -26.29
N VAL A 10 7.25 13.41 -26.67
CA VAL A 10 7.35 12.06 -26.07
C VAL A 10 7.97 12.12 -24.67
N SER A 11 8.92 13.04 -24.45
CA SER A 11 9.64 13.18 -23.19
C SER A 11 8.77 13.72 -22.05
N LEU A 12 7.80 14.59 -22.36
CA LEU A 12 6.95 15.24 -21.36
C LEU A 12 5.94 14.27 -20.72
N SER A 13 5.48 13.26 -21.46
CA SER A 13 4.47 12.31 -20.99
C SER A 13 4.99 11.32 -19.94
N LEU A 14 6.28 10.95 -19.99
CA LEU A 14 6.89 10.01 -19.05
C LEU A 14 7.07 10.61 -17.64
N LEU A 15 7.30 11.92 -17.54
CA LEU A 15 7.48 12.62 -16.26
C LEU A 15 6.17 12.69 -15.45
N VAL A 16 5.02 12.81 -16.11
CA VAL A 16 3.71 12.97 -15.44
C VAL A 16 3.27 11.66 -14.78
N MET A 17 3.48 10.50 -15.42
CA MET A 17 3.12 9.20 -14.82
C MET A 17 3.96 8.88 -13.58
N GLY A 18 5.26 9.20 -13.60
CA GLY A 18 6.13 8.95 -12.44
C GLY A 18 5.74 9.76 -11.21
N GLN A 19 5.25 10.99 -11.41
CA GLN A 19 4.74 11.83 -10.34
C GLN A 19 3.44 11.28 -9.75
N ALA A 20 2.49 10.87 -10.60
CA ALA A 20 1.23 10.30 -10.15
C ALA A 20 1.45 9.03 -9.29
N LEU A 21 2.30 8.10 -9.75
CA LEU A 21 2.62 6.90 -8.99
C LEU A 21 3.30 7.22 -7.64
N ALA A 22 4.25 8.17 -7.62
CA ALA A 22 4.89 8.57 -6.38
C ALA A 22 3.89 9.22 -5.39
N GLN A 23 2.92 9.99 -5.89
CA GLN A 23 1.85 10.55 -5.08
C GLN A 23 0.93 9.47 -4.52
N ASP A 24 0.61 8.45 -5.32
CA ASP A 24 -0.23 7.32 -4.87
C ASP A 24 0.47 6.50 -3.78
N VAL A 25 1.78 6.24 -3.91
CA VAL A 25 2.59 5.53 -2.91
C VAL A 25 2.65 6.32 -1.60
N GLU A 26 2.89 7.64 -1.67
CA GLU A 26 2.92 8.48 -0.48
C GLU A 26 1.54 8.55 0.21
N ARG A 27 0.47 8.62 -0.58
CA ARG A 27 -0.89 8.55 -0.05
C ARG A 27 -1.15 7.21 0.64
N GLY A 28 -0.70 6.10 0.06
CA GLY A 28 -0.81 4.78 0.66
C GLY A 28 -0.07 4.66 2.00
N ARG A 29 1.11 5.27 2.10
CA ARG A 29 1.87 5.39 3.35
C ARG A 29 1.09 6.15 4.41
N GLU A 30 0.46 7.28 4.08
CA GLU A 30 -0.37 8.03 5.03
C GLU A 30 -1.56 7.21 5.54
N VAL A 31 -2.23 6.48 4.64
CA VAL A 31 -3.34 5.59 4.99
C VAL A 31 -2.85 4.47 5.93
N PHE A 32 -1.71 3.86 5.64
CA PHE A 32 -1.10 2.85 6.50
C PHE A 32 -0.81 3.42 7.89
N GLN A 33 -0.17 4.58 7.97
CA GLN A 33 0.22 5.19 9.24
C GLN A 33 -0.99 5.57 10.11
N TYR A 34 -2.08 6.04 9.51
CA TYR A 34 -3.27 6.40 10.26
C TYR A 34 -4.11 5.20 10.68
N TRP A 35 -4.37 4.25 9.77
CA TRP A 35 -5.32 3.17 10.01
C TRP A 35 -4.67 1.85 10.44
N CYS A 36 -3.48 1.53 9.93
CA CYS A 36 -2.89 0.20 10.03
C CYS A 36 -1.78 0.14 11.09
N ALA A 37 -0.90 1.13 11.13
CA ALA A 37 0.25 1.20 12.04
C ALA A 37 -0.11 0.98 13.53
N PRO A 38 -1.24 1.49 14.06
CA PRO A 38 -1.63 1.21 15.45
C PRO A 38 -1.67 -0.28 15.82
N CYS A 39 -1.84 -1.16 14.84
CA CYS A 39 -1.83 -2.62 15.00
C CYS A 39 -0.69 -3.34 14.24
N HIS A 40 -0.07 -2.72 13.23
CA HIS A 40 0.81 -3.40 12.27
C HIS A 40 2.21 -2.77 12.11
N ASP A 41 2.53 -1.72 12.84
CA ASP A 41 3.90 -1.16 12.85
C ASP A 41 4.86 -1.97 13.76
N ASP A 42 6.07 -1.43 13.96
CA ASP A 42 7.17 -2.00 14.74
C ASP A 42 7.15 -1.65 16.23
N GLY A 43 6.09 -1.00 16.70
CA GLY A 43 5.89 -0.67 18.10
C GLY A 43 5.79 -1.91 19.00
N GLU A 44 5.97 -1.68 20.30
CA GLU A 44 5.90 -2.77 21.27
C GLU A 44 4.51 -3.42 21.31
N ALA A 45 4.47 -4.76 21.19
CA ALA A 45 3.27 -5.58 21.33
C ALA A 45 2.10 -5.19 20.40
N ARG A 46 2.38 -4.72 19.18
CA ARG A 46 1.35 -4.45 18.17
C ARG A 46 0.58 -5.72 17.82
N PRO A 47 -0.75 -5.75 18.04
CA PRO A 47 -1.51 -7.01 17.98
C PRO A 47 -1.49 -7.67 16.60
N GLY A 48 -1.53 -6.88 15.52
CA GLY A 48 -1.45 -7.38 14.15
C GLY A 48 -0.07 -7.93 13.82
N THR A 49 1.00 -7.22 14.17
CA THR A 49 2.39 -7.67 13.99
C THR A 49 2.67 -8.95 14.77
N VAL A 50 2.27 -9.01 16.05
CA VAL A 50 2.41 -10.22 16.89
C VAL A 50 1.62 -11.39 16.31
N ALA A 51 0.38 -11.16 15.86
CA ALA A 51 -0.42 -12.22 15.24
C ALA A 51 0.22 -12.78 13.96
N LEU A 52 0.80 -11.91 13.11
CA LEU A 52 1.51 -12.34 11.90
C LEU A 52 2.79 -13.12 12.22
N GLN A 53 3.54 -12.69 13.24
CA GLN A 53 4.72 -13.41 13.72
C GLN A 53 4.39 -14.84 14.18
N ILE A 54 3.28 -15.01 14.90
CA ILE A 54 2.80 -16.33 15.35
C ILE A 54 2.31 -17.15 14.15
N LEU A 55 1.46 -16.56 13.30
CA LEU A 55 0.86 -17.24 12.14
C LEU A 55 1.92 -17.83 11.21
N TYR A 56 2.95 -17.06 10.90
CA TYR A 56 3.99 -17.46 9.95
C TYR A 56 5.20 -18.12 10.61
N SER A 57 5.26 -18.19 11.95
CA SER A 57 6.39 -18.80 12.68
C SER A 57 7.77 -18.28 12.22
N GLY A 58 7.84 -17.03 11.78
CA GLY A 58 9.07 -16.40 11.27
C GLY A 58 9.44 -16.72 9.81
N GLU A 59 8.67 -17.53 9.09
CA GLU A 59 8.90 -17.80 7.65
C GLU A 59 8.69 -16.56 6.77
N LYS A 60 7.90 -15.60 7.26
CA LYS A 60 7.65 -14.31 6.60
C LYS A 60 7.86 -13.17 7.60
N PRO A 61 8.30 -11.99 7.14
CA PRO A 61 8.31 -10.79 7.96
C PRO A 61 6.96 -10.54 8.62
N ALA A 62 6.96 -10.18 9.90
CA ALA A 62 5.75 -9.83 10.62
C ALA A 62 5.27 -8.41 10.26
N LEU A 63 6.22 -7.51 9.98
CA LEU A 63 5.95 -6.15 9.52
C LEU A 63 5.45 -6.20 8.08
N LEU A 64 4.28 -5.61 7.84
CA LEU A 64 3.68 -5.60 6.50
C LEU A 64 4.52 -4.82 5.49
N GLU A 65 5.15 -3.72 5.93
CA GLU A 65 6.02 -2.88 5.10
C GLU A 65 7.34 -3.58 4.70
N GLU A 66 7.71 -4.69 5.34
CA GLU A 66 8.88 -5.51 4.98
C GLU A 66 8.55 -6.69 4.06
N ARG A 67 7.28 -6.86 3.68
CA ARG A 67 6.83 -7.96 2.83
C ARG A 67 7.01 -7.63 1.35
N THR A 68 7.40 -8.65 0.59
CA THR A 68 7.56 -8.58 -0.88
C THR A 68 6.60 -9.50 -1.62
N ASP A 69 5.74 -10.22 -0.91
CA ASP A 69 4.77 -11.19 -1.46
C ASP A 69 3.31 -10.76 -1.26
N LEU A 70 3.07 -9.52 -0.82
CA LEU A 70 1.72 -8.99 -0.67
C LEU A 70 1.16 -8.62 -2.06
N LEU A 71 0.06 -9.26 -2.43
CA LEU A 71 -0.67 -8.93 -3.65
C LEU A 71 -1.66 -7.79 -3.35
N PRO A 72 -1.77 -6.76 -4.21
CA PRO A 72 -2.70 -5.64 -4.00
C PRO A 72 -4.12 -6.10 -3.69
N GLU A 73 -4.67 -7.01 -4.49
CA GLU A 73 -6.04 -7.52 -4.30
C GLU A 73 -6.23 -8.30 -3.00
N TYR A 74 -5.17 -8.94 -2.48
CA TYR A 74 -5.23 -9.58 -1.17
C TYR A 74 -5.34 -8.53 -0.06
N THR A 75 -4.51 -7.48 -0.11
CA THR A 75 -4.60 -6.33 0.82
C THR A 75 -6.00 -5.71 0.79
N LYS A 76 -6.54 -5.44 -0.40
CA LYS A 76 -7.89 -4.87 -0.56
C LYS A 76 -8.96 -5.76 0.06
N THR A 77 -8.87 -7.06 -0.18
CA THR A 77 -9.82 -8.04 0.37
C THR A 77 -9.80 -8.00 1.89
N ILE A 78 -8.61 -8.15 2.50
CA ILE A 78 -8.47 -8.20 3.96
C ILE A 78 -8.92 -6.90 4.62
N VAL A 79 -8.62 -5.73 4.05
CA VAL A 79 -9.08 -4.44 4.59
C VAL A 79 -10.62 -4.31 4.52
N ARG A 80 -11.26 -4.89 3.49
CA ARG A 80 -12.71 -4.82 3.30
C ARG A 80 -13.50 -5.88 4.05
N THR A 81 -12.90 -7.03 4.33
CA THR A 81 -13.59 -8.15 5.01
C THR A 81 -13.16 -8.34 6.46
N GLY A 82 -11.99 -7.80 6.84
CA GLY A 82 -11.32 -8.19 8.07
C GLY A 82 -10.83 -9.64 8.02
N ILE A 83 -10.09 -10.04 9.06
CA ILE A 83 -9.70 -11.43 9.29
C ILE A 83 -9.42 -11.66 10.77
N SER A 84 -10.07 -12.66 11.37
CA SER A 84 -9.95 -12.94 12.81
C SER A 84 -10.26 -11.69 13.66
N ILE A 85 -9.28 -11.17 14.41
CA ILE A 85 -9.40 -9.98 15.25
C ILE A 85 -9.18 -8.67 14.48
N MET A 86 -8.71 -8.74 13.23
CA MET A 86 -8.52 -7.55 12.40
C MET A 86 -9.91 -7.08 11.92
N PRO A 87 -10.34 -5.85 12.29
CA PRO A 87 -11.63 -5.33 11.84
C PRO A 87 -11.62 -5.03 10.34
N PHE A 88 -12.81 -5.03 9.74
CA PHE A 88 -13.00 -4.49 8.40
C PHE A 88 -13.17 -2.97 8.42
N TYR A 89 -12.77 -2.30 7.35
CA TYR A 89 -12.97 -0.86 7.14
C TYR A 89 -14.02 -0.59 6.08
N ARG A 90 -14.94 0.31 6.39
CA ARG A 90 -15.98 0.81 5.46
C ARG A 90 -15.37 1.77 4.45
N LYS A 91 -16.07 1.96 3.33
CA LYS A 91 -15.71 2.95 2.30
C LYS A 91 -15.72 4.40 2.82
N THR A 92 -16.44 4.67 3.90
CA THR A 92 -16.47 5.96 4.58
C THR A 92 -15.27 6.20 5.49
N GLU A 93 -14.53 5.15 5.85
CA GLU A 93 -13.32 5.21 6.68
C GLU A 93 -12.07 5.19 5.79
N ILE A 94 -12.01 4.23 4.86
CA ILE A 94 -10.97 4.13 3.84
C ILE A 94 -11.68 4.11 2.49
N SER A 95 -11.56 5.17 1.71
CA SER A 95 -12.18 5.25 0.38
C SER A 95 -11.60 4.20 -0.58
N ASP A 96 -12.22 3.97 -1.73
CA ASP A 96 -11.68 3.02 -2.71
C ASP A 96 -10.33 3.52 -3.28
N ALA A 97 -10.18 4.83 -3.50
CA ALA A 97 -8.92 5.43 -3.93
C ALA A 97 -7.82 5.31 -2.87
N ASP A 98 -8.15 5.55 -1.60
CA ASP A 98 -7.18 5.37 -0.50
C ASP A 98 -6.77 3.90 -0.33
N LEU A 99 -7.72 2.98 -0.56
CA LEU A 99 -7.43 1.55 -0.49
C LEU A 99 -6.54 1.10 -1.66
N ASP A 100 -6.75 1.64 -2.86
CA ASP A 100 -5.89 1.39 -4.01
C ASP A 100 -4.47 1.90 -3.75
N ALA A 101 -4.34 3.12 -3.20
CA ALA A 101 -3.07 3.71 -2.80
C ALA A 101 -2.35 2.85 -1.72
N LEU A 102 -3.07 2.43 -0.68
CA LEU A 102 -2.55 1.53 0.37
C LEU A 102 -2.07 0.19 -0.21
N ALA A 103 -2.85 -0.40 -1.11
CA ALA A 103 -2.52 -1.67 -1.73
C ALA A 103 -1.27 -1.56 -2.62
N ALA A 104 -1.11 -0.44 -3.34
CA ALA A 104 0.10 -0.16 -4.10
C ALA A 104 1.31 0.08 -3.18
N TYR A 105 1.12 0.77 -2.06
CA TYR A 105 2.18 1.02 -1.08
C TYR A 105 2.74 -0.26 -0.46
N LEU A 106 1.87 -1.22 -0.10
CA LEU A 106 2.27 -2.48 0.54
C LEU A 106 2.70 -3.59 -0.45
N ALA A 107 2.62 -3.34 -1.76
CA ALA A 107 2.98 -4.31 -2.80
C ALA A 107 4.09 -3.75 -3.70
N PRO A 108 5.32 -3.56 -3.17
CA PRO A 108 6.44 -3.01 -3.92
C PRO A 108 6.92 -3.91 -5.08
#